data_AF-A0A7C6SPM9-F1
#
_entry.id   AF-A0A7C6SPM9-F1
#
_cell.length_a   1.000
_cell.length_b   1.000
_cell.length_c   1.000
_cell.angle_alpha   90.00
_cell.angle_beta   90.00
_cell.angle_gamma   90.00
#
_symmetry.space_group_name_H-M   'P 1'
#
loop_
_entity.id
_entity.type
_entity.pdbx_description
1 polymer ?
#
loop_
_entity_poly.entity_id
_entity_poly.type
_entity_poly.pdbx_seq_one_letter_code
_entity_poly.pdbx_strand_id
1 'polypeptide(L)'
;MKRLCCLLCVLLVLPFSVLAEAQMARRPDINQDVLLDPPYDFDPETMLPREFGPYYENDYPTGISEYLLLPGTELENTVTVLQGAEEGPVLYVIAGVHGGEIAAWMAGNLLKKIGIKAGTLYILSPANPWGAAMEPRSRYVKDDQDLNRSFPGDP
;
A
#
# COMPACT_ATOMS: atom_id res chain seq x y z
N MET A 1 -21.58 -10.99 47.60
CA MET A 1 -21.11 -9.60 47.41
C MET A 1 -19.62 -9.54 47.74
N LYS A 2 -18.82 -8.88 46.88
CA LYS A 2 -17.39 -8.52 47.05
C LYS A 2 -16.43 -9.73 46.91
N ARG A 3 -16.06 -10.20 45.71
CA ARG A 3 -15.06 -9.62 44.77
C ARG A 3 -13.87 -8.95 45.48
N LEU A 4 -12.88 -9.75 45.91
CA LEU A 4 -11.45 -9.39 45.91
C LEU A 4 -10.59 -10.63 46.25
N CYS A 5 -10.69 -11.67 45.42
CA CYS A 5 -9.76 -12.80 45.46
C CYS A 5 -8.79 -12.62 44.27
N CYS A 6 -7.49 -12.81 44.53
CA CYS A 6 -6.40 -12.87 43.53
C CYS A 6 -5.86 -11.55 42.95
N LEU A 7 -5.55 -10.56 43.79
CA LEU A 7 -4.55 -9.52 43.46
C LEU A 7 -3.35 -9.58 44.40
N LEU A 8 -2.82 -10.80 44.64
CA LEU A 8 -1.62 -11.00 45.45
C LEU A 8 -0.94 -12.32 45.08
N CYS A 9 -0.54 -12.48 43.82
CA CYS A 9 0.36 -13.60 43.45
C CYS A 9 1.13 -13.48 42.13
N VAL A 10 1.18 -12.31 41.45
CA VAL A 10 2.02 -12.17 40.24
C VAL A 10 2.79 -10.85 40.28
N LEU A 11 3.63 -10.69 41.30
CA LEU A 11 4.55 -9.56 41.43
C LEU A 11 6.01 -9.98 41.66
N LEU A 12 6.35 -11.26 41.44
CA LEU A 12 7.69 -11.77 41.78
C LEU A 12 8.34 -12.70 40.73
N VAL A 13 7.83 -12.77 39.50
CA VAL A 13 8.55 -13.46 38.41
C VAL A 13 8.39 -12.68 37.11
N LEU A 14 9.04 -11.52 37.02
CA LEU A 14 9.49 -11.01 35.74
C LEU A 14 11.00 -10.84 35.85
N PRO A 15 11.79 -11.48 34.96
CA PRO A 15 13.21 -11.20 34.89
C PRO A 15 13.40 -9.72 34.57
N PHE A 16 14.42 -9.13 35.19
CA PHE A 16 14.85 -7.73 35.12
C PHE A 16 15.23 -7.22 33.70
N SER A 17 14.84 -7.93 32.64
CA SER A 17 15.25 -7.71 31.25
C SER A 17 14.13 -7.25 30.31
N VAL A 18 12.92 -6.96 30.81
CA VAL A 18 11.87 -6.26 30.03
C VAL A 18 11.78 -4.79 30.46
N LEU A 19 12.95 -4.17 30.64
CA LEU A 19 13.15 -2.72 30.48
C LEU A 19 13.89 -2.47 29.16
N ALA A 20 13.76 -3.38 28.19
CA ALA A 20 14.17 -3.14 26.82
C ALA A 20 13.16 -2.15 26.21
N GLU A 21 13.51 -0.87 26.39
CA GLU A 21 13.13 0.28 25.57
C GLU A 21 12.05 -0.04 24.52
N ALA A 22 10.80 0.20 24.87
CA ALA A 22 9.92 0.85 23.91
C ALA A 22 10.56 2.23 23.65
N GLN A 23 11.55 2.25 22.77
CA GLN A 23 12.13 3.46 22.24
C GLN A 23 10.99 4.14 21.47
N MET A 24 10.21 4.97 22.17
CA MET A 24 9.31 5.93 21.54
C MET A 24 10.14 6.61 20.47
N ALA A 25 9.82 6.35 19.19
CA ALA A 25 10.50 6.97 18.08
C ALA A 25 10.51 8.48 18.32
N ARG A 26 11.68 9.03 18.68
CA ARG A 26 11.82 10.46 18.90
C ARG A 26 11.57 11.10 17.54
N ARG A 27 10.66 12.07 17.49
CA ARG A 27 10.51 12.87 16.28
C ARG A 27 11.90 13.46 15.93
N PRO A 28 12.35 13.37 14.68
CA PRO A 28 13.58 14.00 14.25
C PRO A 28 13.57 15.50 14.57
N ASP A 29 14.75 16.09 14.75
CA ASP A 29 14.87 17.54 14.84
C ASP A 29 14.32 18.17 13.55
N ILE A 30 13.67 19.34 13.66
CA ILE A 30 13.12 20.05 12.51
C ILE A 30 14.18 20.39 11.45
N ASN A 31 15.46 20.46 11.83
CA ASN A 31 16.57 20.75 10.93
C ASN A 31 17.36 19.49 10.52
N GLN A 32 16.90 18.30 10.90
CA GLN A 32 17.54 17.06 10.52
C GLN A 32 17.06 16.64 9.13
N ASP A 33 17.99 16.54 8.18
CA ASP A 33 17.71 15.89 6.90
C ASP A 33 17.35 14.43 7.17
N VAL A 34 16.07 14.10 6.99
CA VAL A 34 15.58 12.73 7.03
C VAL A 34 15.57 12.20 5.61
N LEU A 35 16.29 11.11 5.38
CA LEU A 35 16.13 10.34 4.16
C LEU A 35 14.72 9.72 4.19
N LEU A 36 13.78 10.35 3.47
CA LEU A 36 12.37 9.96 3.48
C LEU A 36 12.16 8.56 2.89
N ASP A 37 12.90 8.22 1.84
CA ASP A 37 12.92 6.90 1.22
C ASP A 37 14.37 6.39 1.16
N PRO A 38 14.80 5.57 2.13
CA PRO A 38 16.06 4.86 2.01
C PRO A 38 16.00 3.87 0.83
N PRO A 39 17.16 3.53 0.22
CA PRO A 39 17.18 2.54 -0.83
C PRO A 39 16.57 1.22 -0.34
N TYR A 40 15.63 0.69 -1.10
CA TYR A 40 15.02 -0.61 -0.84
C TYR A 40 16.08 -1.70 -1.01
N ASP A 41 16.06 -2.73 -0.15
CA ASP A 41 16.88 -3.94 -0.29
C ASP A 41 16.25 -4.96 -1.26
N PHE A 42 15.12 -4.59 -1.87
CA PHE A 42 14.40 -5.34 -2.89
C PHE A 42 14.18 -4.48 -4.13
N ASP A 43 13.97 -5.15 -5.26
CA ASP A 43 13.56 -4.50 -6.51
C ASP A 43 12.03 -4.57 -6.64
N PRO A 44 11.30 -3.43 -6.58
CA PRO A 44 9.84 -3.42 -6.68
C PRO A 44 9.28 -4.00 -7.98
N GLU A 45 10.04 -3.91 -9.07
CA GLU A 45 9.58 -4.40 -10.38
C GLU A 45 9.57 -5.93 -10.40
N THR A 46 10.58 -6.54 -9.77
CA THR A 46 10.76 -8.01 -9.77
C THR A 46 10.23 -8.71 -8.52
N MET A 47 9.99 -7.98 -7.42
CA MET A 47 9.50 -8.55 -6.16
C MET A 47 8.20 -9.35 -6.36
N LEU A 48 8.16 -10.52 -5.72
CA LEU A 48 7.00 -11.39 -5.64
C LEU A 48 6.23 -11.13 -4.34
N PRO A 49 4.89 -11.25 -4.32
CA PRO A 49 4.10 -11.00 -3.11
C PRO A 49 4.55 -11.82 -1.89
N ARG A 50 4.93 -13.08 -2.09
CA ARG A 50 5.45 -13.97 -1.04
C ARG A 50 6.73 -13.47 -0.36
N GLU A 51 7.48 -12.58 -0.99
CA GLU A 51 8.71 -11.99 -0.45
C GLU A 51 8.42 -10.82 0.50
N PHE A 52 7.20 -10.28 0.46
CA PHE A 52 6.77 -9.19 1.35
C PHE A 52 6.47 -9.68 2.77
N GLY A 53 6.09 -10.95 2.93
CA GLY A 53 5.80 -11.57 4.21
C GLY A 53 4.86 -12.78 4.08
N PRO A 54 4.45 -13.38 5.21
CA PRO A 54 3.66 -14.62 5.26
C PRO A 54 2.18 -14.42 4.89
N TYR A 55 1.83 -13.31 4.22
CA TYR A 55 0.46 -12.93 3.90
C TYR A 55 -0.02 -13.50 2.56
N TYR A 56 0.91 -13.82 1.66
CA TYR A 56 0.64 -14.23 0.27
C TYR A 56 1.15 -15.64 -0.03
N GLU A 57 1.03 -16.55 0.94
CA GLU A 57 1.51 -17.93 0.82
C GLU A 57 0.61 -18.81 -0.05
N ASN A 58 -0.68 -18.49 -0.12
CA ASN A 58 -1.66 -19.23 -0.91
C ASN A 58 -1.81 -18.60 -2.28
N ASP A 59 -1.56 -19.38 -3.33
CA ASP A 59 -1.86 -19.00 -4.70
C ASP A 59 -3.23 -19.58 -5.10
N TYR A 60 -4.22 -18.70 -5.25
CA TYR A 60 -5.57 -19.08 -5.65
C TYR A 60 -5.73 -18.89 -7.16
N PRO A 61 -6.37 -19.84 -7.88
CA PRO A 61 -6.74 -19.65 -9.27
C PRO A 61 -7.54 -18.35 -9.43
N THR A 62 -6.98 -17.40 -10.18
CA THR A 62 -7.51 -16.04 -10.30
C THR A 62 -7.59 -15.66 -11.78
N GLY A 63 -8.76 -15.21 -12.21
CA GLY A 63 -8.92 -14.60 -13.52
C GLY A 63 -8.27 -13.23 -13.54
N ILE A 64 -7.45 -12.94 -14.55
CA ILE A 64 -6.81 -11.64 -14.73
C ILE A 64 -7.31 -11.02 -16.04
N SER A 65 -7.78 -9.79 -15.96
CA SER A 65 -8.20 -8.99 -17.12
C SER A 65 -7.86 -7.52 -16.89
N GLU A 66 -7.98 -6.70 -17.93
CA GLU A 66 -7.65 -5.27 -17.88
C GLU A 66 -8.68 -4.44 -18.65
N TYR A 67 -8.87 -3.20 -18.23
CA TYR A 67 -9.55 -2.19 -19.04
C TYR A 67 -8.85 -0.84 -18.95
N LEU A 68 -9.04 -0.03 -19.99
CA LEU A 68 -8.40 1.28 -20.14
C LEU A 68 -9.30 2.39 -19.60
N LEU A 69 -8.69 3.33 -18.91
CA LEU A 69 -9.22 4.65 -18.61
C LEU A 69 -8.69 5.62 -19.65
N LEU A 70 -9.57 6.49 -20.18
CA LEU A 70 -9.24 7.52 -21.19
C LEU A 70 -8.43 6.98 -22.40
N PRO A 71 -8.92 5.92 -23.09
CA PRO A 71 -8.18 5.29 -24.17
C PRO A 71 -7.88 6.25 -25.32
N GLY A 72 -6.66 6.21 -25.84
CA GLY A 72 -6.18 7.04 -26.94
C GLY A 72 -5.81 8.48 -26.56
N THR A 73 -5.76 8.80 -25.26
CA THR A 73 -5.35 10.12 -24.76
C THR A 73 -3.96 10.09 -24.15
N GLU A 74 -3.36 11.26 -23.93
CA GLU A 74 -2.10 11.39 -23.17
C GLU A 74 -2.22 10.98 -21.68
N LEU A 75 -3.46 10.79 -21.20
CA LEU A 75 -3.79 10.39 -19.83
C LEU A 75 -4.31 8.94 -19.75
N GLU A 76 -4.12 8.15 -20.82
CA GLU A 76 -4.50 6.73 -20.82
C GLU A 76 -3.85 6.00 -19.65
N ASN A 77 -4.64 5.21 -18.93
CA ASN A 77 -4.15 4.41 -17.81
C ASN A 77 -4.90 3.07 -17.75
N THR A 78 -4.29 2.04 -17.18
CA THR A 78 -4.82 0.68 -17.17
C THR A 78 -5.23 0.28 -15.76
N VAL A 79 -6.44 -0.26 -15.64
CA VAL A 79 -6.93 -0.92 -14.44
C VAL A 79 -6.76 -2.42 -14.61
N THR A 80 -6.00 -3.04 -13.72
CA THR A 80 -5.90 -4.50 -13.62
C THR A 80 -7.06 -5.02 -12.78
N VAL A 81 -7.71 -6.09 -13.23
CA VAL A 81 -8.84 -6.73 -12.55
C VAL A 81 -8.47 -8.16 -12.21
N LEU A 82 -8.50 -8.49 -10.92
CA LEU A 82 -8.36 -9.84 -10.39
C LEU A 82 -9.73 -10.37 -9.98
N GLN A 83 -10.09 -11.55 -10.45
CA GLN A 83 -11.36 -12.22 -10.15
C GLN A 83 -11.10 -13.57 -9.48
N GLY A 84 -11.58 -13.73 -8.24
CA GLY A 84 -11.54 -15.01 -7.53
C GLY A 84 -12.57 -16.00 -8.07
N ALA A 85 -12.32 -17.28 -7.85
CA ALA A 85 -13.22 -18.36 -8.30
C ALA A 85 -14.55 -18.41 -7.50
N GLU A 86 -14.55 -17.89 -6.28
CA GLU A 86 -15.74 -17.81 -5.43
C GLU A 86 -16.39 -16.42 -5.49
N GLU A 87 -17.71 -16.37 -5.33
CA GLU A 87 -18.45 -15.11 -5.16
C GLU A 87 -17.98 -14.37 -3.90
N GLY A 88 -17.90 -13.04 -3.96
CA GLY A 88 -17.35 -12.25 -2.87
C GLY A 88 -17.43 -10.74 -3.08
N PRO A 89 -16.84 -9.96 -2.17
CA PRO A 89 -16.89 -8.50 -2.24
C PRO A 89 -16.12 -7.96 -3.44
N VAL A 90 -16.46 -6.73 -3.82
CA VAL A 90 -15.74 -5.95 -4.83
C VAL A 90 -14.93 -4.87 -4.13
N LEU A 91 -13.63 -4.80 -4.42
CA LEU A 91 -12.73 -3.76 -3.93
C LEU A 91 -12.08 -3.02 -5.10
N TYR A 92 -11.93 -1.71 -4.95
CA TYR A 92 -11.18 -0.87 -5.89
C TYR A 92 -10.03 -0.20 -5.15
N VAL A 93 -8.80 -0.50 -5.57
CA VAL A 93 -7.56 0.06 -5.03
C VAL A 93 -7.01 1.07 -6.02
N ILE A 94 -6.87 2.32 -5.56
CA ILE A 94 -6.24 3.42 -6.30
C ILE A 94 -4.96 3.76 -5.56
N ALA A 95 -3.81 3.56 -6.20
CA ALA A 95 -2.51 3.80 -5.60
C ALA A 95 -1.71 4.82 -6.42
N GLY A 96 -0.91 5.66 -5.76
CA GLY A 96 -0.12 6.70 -6.45
C GLY A 96 -0.97 7.80 -7.06
N VAL A 97 -1.93 8.34 -6.31
CA VAL A 97 -2.68 9.55 -6.71
C VAL A 97 -1.73 10.73 -6.87
N HIS A 98 -0.73 10.84 -5.99
CA HIS A 98 0.46 11.64 -6.23
C HIS A 98 1.58 10.72 -6.71
N GLY A 99 2.27 11.07 -7.81
CA GLY A 99 3.30 10.21 -8.41
C GLY A 99 4.54 10.03 -7.54
N GLY A 100 4.84 11.02 -6.67
CA GLY A 100 5.93 10.96 -5.70
C GLY A 100 5.68 10.06 -4.47
N GLU A 101 4.49 9.50 -4.30
CA GLU A 101 4.17 8.58 -3.19
C GLU A 101 4.52 7.13 -3.55
N ILE A 102 5.83 6.89 -3.70
CA ILE A 102 6.40 5.67 -4.30
C ILE A 102 5.91 4.38 -3.63
N ALA A 103 5.97 4.32 -2.30
CA ALA A 103 5.56 3.15 -1.53
C ALA A 103 4.11 2.71 -1.82
N ALA A 104 3.20 3.66 -2.09
CA ALA A 104 1.81 3.35 -2.36
C ALA A 104 1.63 2.60 -3.69
N TRP A 105 2.19 3.12 -4.78
CA TRP A 105 2.03 2.47 -6.09
C TRP A 105 2.95 1.26 -6.28
N MET A 106 4.05 1.14 -5.52
CA MET A 106 4.78 -0.13 -5.39
C MET A 106 3.89 -1.22 -4.77
N ALA A 107 3.21 -0.93 -3.67
CA ALA A 107 2.27 -1.88 -3.05
C ALA A 107 1.10 -2.22 -4.00
N GLY A 108 0.56 -1.22 -4.71
CA GLY A 108 -0.45 -1.43 -5.75
C GLY A 108 0.03 -2.34 -6.89
N ASN A 109 1.28 -2.18 -7.35
CA ASN A 109 1.87 -3.05 -8.37
C ASN A 109 2.11 -4.48 -7.86
N LEU A 110 2.51 -4.64 -6.59
CA LEU A 110 2.64 -5.95 -5.97
C LEU A 110 1.29 -6.66 -5.86
N LEU A 111 0.22 -5.93 -5.52
CA LEU A 111 -1.14 -6.48 -5.47
C LEU A 111 -1.62 -7.04 -6.81
N LYS A 112 -1.14 -6.52 -7.96
CA LYS A 112 -1.49 -7.09 -9.28
C LYS A 112 -1.00 -8.53 -9.48
N LYS A 113 -0.05 -8.98 -8.65
CA LYS A 113 0.62 -10.29 -8.75
C LYS A 113 0.05 -11.35 -7.79
N ILE A 114 -1.00 -11.05 -7.03
CA ILE A 114 -1.56 -11.99 -6.04
C ILE A 114 -2.68 -12.86 -6.62
N GLY A 115 -2.84 -14.06 -6.08
CA GLY A 115 -4.07 -14.84 -6.26
C GLY A 115 -5.10 -14.47 -5.19
N ILE A 116 -6.36 -14.28 -5.58
CA ILE A 116 -7.48 -14.05 -4.66
C ILE A 116 -8.49 -15.20 -4.69
N LYS A 117 -8.98 -15.59 -3.51
CA LYS A 117 -9.91 -16.72 -3.38
C LYS A 117 -11.32 -16.37 -3.89
N ALA A 118 -11.82 -15.19 -3.51
CA ALA A 118 -13.21 -14.79 -3.71
C ALA A 118 -13.34 -13.30 -4.04
N GLY A 119 -14.37 -12.94 -4.80
CA GLY A 119 -14.69 -11.56 -5.14
C GLY A 119 -13.84 -10.98 -6.26
N THR A 120 -13.83 -9.65 -6.37
CA THR A 120 -13.17 -8.92 -7.46
C THR A 120 -12.32 -7.79 -6.91
N LEU A 121 -11.08 -7.68 -7.36
CA LEU A 121 -10.16 -6.62 -6.99
C LEU A 121 -9.74 -5.83 -8.24
N TYR A 122 -10.12 -4.56 -8.28
CA TYR A 122 -9.72 -3.60 -9.29
C TYR A 122 -8.51 -2.80 -8.78
N ILE A 123 -7.47 -2.64 -9.60
CA ILE A 123 -6.22 -2.01 -9.19
C ILE A 123 -5.80 -0.99 -10.25
N LEU A 124 -5.79 0.29 -9.88
CA LEU A 124 -5.20 1.39 -10.65
C LEU A 124 -3.92 1.85 -9.96
N SER A 125 -2.75 1.60 -10.58
CA SER A 125 -1.45 1.87 -9.96
C SER A 125 -0.35 2.01 -11.01
N PRO A 126 0.42 3.13 -11.03
CA PRO A 126 0.11 4.39 -10.38
C PRO A 126 -1.14 5.04 -11.02
N ALA A 127 -1.94 5.75 -10.22
CA ALA A 127 -3.10 6.50 -10.69
C ALA A 127 -2.69 7.78 -11.43
N ASN A 128 -1.57 8.40 -11.04
CA ASN A 128 -0.88 9.46 -11.76
C ASN A 128 0.40 8.91 -12.44
N PRO A 129 0.30 8.26 -13.61
CA PRO A 129 1.45 7.70 -14.30
C PRO A 129 2.43 8.77 -14.77
N TRP A 130 1.93 9.94 -15.17
CA TRP A 130 2.78 11.07 -15.56
C TRP A 130 3.69 11.52 -14.41
N GLY A 131 3.10 11.80 -13.23
CA GLY A 131 3.86 12.23 -12.07
C GLY A 131 4.84 11.18 -11.57
N ALA A 132 4.51 9.89 -11.72
CA ALA A 132 5.39 8.77 -11.35
C ALA A 132 6.60 8.62 -12.30
N ALA A 133 6.50 9.09 -13.55
CA ALA A 133 7.55 9.01 -14.57
C ALA A 133 8.51 10.22 -14.59
N MET A 134 8.21 11.29 -13.85
CA MET A 134 9.05 12.49 -13.78
C MET A 134 10.28 12.30 -12.89
N GLU A 135 11.33 13.07 -13.15
CA GLU A 135 12.53 13.18 -12.29
C GLU A 135 12.84 14.65 -11.99
N PRO A 136 12.58 15.14 -10.75
CA PRO A 136 11.98 14.41 -9.63
C PRO A 136 10.51 14.07 -9.88
N ARG A 137 10.03 12.98 -9.26
CA ARG A 137 8.61 12.58 -9.32
C ARG A 137 7.70 13.71 -8.85
N SER A 138 6.54 13.83 -9.49
CA SER A 138 5.61 14.94 -9.26
C SER A 138 4.37 14.53 -8.47
N ARG A 139 3.89 15.48 -7.66
CA ARG A 139 2.55 15.43 -7.05
C ARG A 139 1.45 15.58 -8.11
N TYR A 140 1.72 16.39 -9.13
CA TYR A 140 0.75 16.88 -10.11
C TYR A 140 0.74 16.01 -11.37
N VAL A 141 -0.36 16.07 -12.14
CA VAL A 141 -0.53 15.30 -13.39
C VAL A 141 -0.09 16.12 -14.60
N LYS A 142 -0.50 17.39 -14.67
CA LYS A 142 -0.13 18.36 -15.71
C LYS A 142 -0.24 19.75 -15.12
N ASP A 143 0.77 20.59 -15.34
CA ASP A 143 0.88 21.91 -14.69
C ASP A 143 0.67 21.79 -13.16
N ASP A 144 -0.25 22.58 -12.60
CA ASP A 144 -0.58 22.60 -11.17
C ASP A 144 -1.80 21.70 -10.81
N GLN A 145 -2.23 20.80 -11.69
CA GLN A 145 -3.40 19.95 -11.44
C GLN A 145 -3.07 18.80 -10.46
N ASP A 146 -3.76 18.80 -9.33
CA ASP A 146 -3.68 17.78 -8.29
C ASP A 146 -4.87 16.81 -8.41
N LEU A 147 -4.61 15.55 -8.76
CA LEU A 147 -5.65 14.53 -8.93
C LEU A 147 -6.52 14.37 -7.66
N ASN A 148 -5.93 14.53 -6.47
CA ASN A 148 -6.64 14.46 -5.19
C ASN A 148 -7.47 15.73 -4.87
N ARG A 149 -7.57 16.66 -5.82
CA ARG A 149 -8.47 17.83 -5.76
C ARG A 149 -9.48 17.84 -6.90
N SER A 150 -9.42 16.84 -7.78
CA SER A 150 -10.25 16.74 -8.96
C SER A 150 -11.42 15.79 -8.81
N PHE A 151 -11.67 15.23 -7.62
CA PHE A 151 -12.87 14.42 -7.36
C PHE A 151 -14.08 15.30 -7.00
N PRO A 152 -15.30 14.99 -7.47
CA PRO A 152 -15.67 13.85 -8.32
C PRO A 152 -15.35 14.06 -9.82
N GLY A 153 -14.86 15.23 -10.20
CA GLY A 153 -14.60 15.63 -11.58
C GLY A 153 -15.70 16.57 -12.09
N ASP A 154 -15.87 16.61 -13.40
CA ASP A 154 -17.06 17.17 -14.05
C ASP A 154 -18.05 16.02 -14.29
N PRO A 155 -19.19 15.96 -13.55
CA PRO A 155 -20.12 14.83 -13.56
C PRO A 155 -21.05 14.77 -14.79
#